data_AF-A0A2S3QQP1-F1
#
_entry.id   AF-A0A2S3QQP1-F1
#
_cell.length_a   1.000
_cell.length_b   1.000
_cell.length_c   1.000
_cell.angle_alpha   90.00
_cell.angle_beta   90.00
_cell.angle_gamma   90.00
#
_symmetry.space_group_name_H-M   'P 1'
#
loop_
_entity.id
_entity.type
_entity.pdbx_description
1 polymer ?
#
loop_
_entity_poly.entity_id
_entity_poly.type
_entity_poly.pdbx_seq_one_letter_code
_entity_poly.pdbx_strand_id
1 'polypeptide(L)'
;MGTMTPHFGERIMVNLFKVLVLSTFLLPNLAVASIDGATESEIETCRRLRTFLAGGVGEVECQTEYQIYSKFVGNYNRQRVKKESKQVRIGAFNLFKPGATQTEYKDHELVAEIINHWDVVAAVELTSNNGLSKRHNDAIVEYYTNRLAELETTNTDVNALTTRNELALIREQYDFPGYILLLKELQKLDSSWSLVLSGKQEGSENATVKELTGYYYRSSVVELKKTDYCSDRYGRNGKFGCLPVLDEKTFGRDVDGLFSRRPFISTFESGEFDFTLLSTHVIHNAPSDEALQKKILNNVFGVDDYKDIGPGVTQLKYARFAEVRLMAEFVDYLRKSYYEQDYIILGDFNLESSNNYWETFFKDFNNLEIRIEGATSMAVGKSLSDGTITHGTKSNYDHFLFDPKETTNCQGDGAAKIFNFIEGDFSRLINRRYLIRSNAMYYSTTREKDMYRLKAGGREKVESLVSNYVRSIENKMTVKSGQLVKRFDIEESKQEFYDRVIDSQLFDKTYYSYLKEVISDHLPIYMNCSNQYDND
;
A
#
# COMPACT_ATOMS: atom_id res chain seq x y z
N MET A 1 -84.00 22.00 -53.55
CA MET A 1 -83.27 20.73 -53.75
C MET A 1 -81.79 21.01 -53.52
N GLY A 2 -81.17 20.32 -52.56
CA GLY A 2 -79.71 20.28 -52.36
C GLY A 2 -79.11 21.41 -51.51
N THR A 3 -79.09 21.21 -50.20
CA THR A 3 -78.39 21.95 -49.13
C THR A 3 -76.89 22.16 -49.42
N MET A 4 -76.34 23.39 -49.31
CA MET A 4 -75.73 24.01 -48.12
C MET A 4 -74.73 23.09 -47.39
N THR A 5 -73.49 23.40 -47.02
CA THR A 5 -72.57 24.58 -46.99
C THR A 5 -71.25 24.06 -46.30
N PRO A 6 -70.25 24.86 -45.87
CA PRO A 6 -69.16 25.46 -46.66
C PRO A 6 -67.74 25.30 -46.03
N HIS A 7 -66.74 25.87 -46.73
CA HIS A 7 -65.50 26.60 -46.33
C HIS A 7 -64.90 26.50 -44.90
N PHE A 8 -63.62 26.71 -44.60
CA PHE A 8 -62.48 27.54 -45.08
C PHE A 8 -61.21 26.79 -44.58
N GLY A 9 -59.96 26.93 -45.04
CA GLY A 9 -59.23 28.03 -45.67
C GLY A 9 -57.79 28.01 -45.08
N GLU A 10 -56.80 27.87 -45.96
CA GLU A 10 -55.40 28.35 -45.91
C GLU A 10 -54.48 28.07 -44.70
N ARG A 11 -53.43 27.26 -44.91
CA ARG A 11 -51.99 27.64 -45.10
C ARG A 11 -51.32 28.28 -43.87
N ILE A 12 -50.24 27.65 -43.39
CA ILE A 12 -48.85 28.18 -43.33
C ILE A 12 -48.00 27.29 -42.40
N MET A 13 -46.74 27.09 -42.82
CA MET A 13 -45.66 26.41 -42.10
C MET A 13 -45.42 26.96 -40.69
N VAL A 14 -44.68 26.18 -39.88
CA VAL A 14 -43.77 26.55 -38.78
C VAL A 14 -44.15 25.93 -37.42
N ASN A 15 -43.11 25.35 -36.78
CA ASN A 15 -43.00 24.83 -35.41
C ASN A 15 -43.55 23.43 -35.08
N LEU A 16 -42.70 22.42 -35.32
CA LEU A 16 -42.71 21.18 -34.54
C LEU A 16 -41.51 21.21 -33.56
N PHE A 17 -41.70 21.85 -32.41
CA PHE A 17 -40.80 21.72 -31.26
C PHE A 17 -41.59 21.82 -29.95
N LYS A 18 -41.31 20.87 -29.06
CA LYS A 18 -41.62 20.78 -27.61
C LYS A 18 -42.92 20.07 -27.20
N VAL A 19 -42.70 19.23 -26.17
CA VAL A 19 -43.65 18.61 -25.23
C VAL A 19 -44.20 17.24 -25.63
N LEU A 20 -43.36 16.18 -25.46
CA LEU A 20 -43.73 14.95 -24.73
C LEU A 20 -42.51 13.99 -24.66
N VAL A 21 -41.60 14.19 -23.70
CA VAL A 21 -40.70 13.12 -23.21
C VAL A 21 -40.62 13.30 -21.71
N LEU A 22 -41.60 12.75 -21.00
CA LEU A 22 -41.67 12.81 -19.55
C LEU A 22 -42.43 11.59 -19.05
N SER A 23 -41.79 10.41 -19.14
CA SER A 23 -42.09 9.22 -18.32
C SER A 23 -41.33 8.00 -18.84
N THR A 24 -40.07 7.82 -18.44
CA THR A 24 -39.41 6.49 -18.32
C THR A 24 -37.99 6.68 -17.78
N PHE A 25 -37.85 7.00 -16.50
CA PHE A 25 -36.63 6.70 -15.71
C PHE A 25 -37.00 6.70 -14.23
N LEU A 26 -37.90 5.80 -13.85
CA LEU A 26 -38.18 5.43 -12.47
C LEU A 26 -38.60 3.96 -12.48
N LEU A 27 -37.62 3.06 -12.31
CA LEU A 27 -37.89 1.79 -11.64
C LEU A 27 -36.77 1.52 -10.61
N PRO A 28 -37.15 1.03 -9.42
CA PRO A 28 -36.30 0.91 -8.25
C PRO A 28 -35.53 -0.42 -8.28
N ASN A 29 -34.22 -0.37 -8.03
CA ASN A 29 -33.50 -1.55 -7.58
C ASN A 29 -33.66 -1.65 -6.06
N LEU A 30 -34.72 -2.33 -5.63
CA LEU A 30 -34.88 -2.81 -4.26
C LEU A 30 -34.60 -4.31 -4.22
N ALA A 31 -33.54 -4.64 -3.49
CA ALA A 31 -33.32 -5.86 -2.73
C ALA A 31 -33.50 -7.21 -3.44
N VAL A 32 -32.37 -7.75 -3.90
CA VAL A 32 -32.03 -9.15 -3.61
C VAL A 32 -30.85 -9.10 -2.66
N ALA A 33 -31.14 -9.21 -1.36
CA ALA A 33 -30.12 -9.49 -0.35
C ALA A 33 -29.69 -10.94 -0.54
N SER A 34 -28.64 -11.16 -1.32
CA SER A 34 -27.84 -12.37 -1.23
C SER A 34 -26.84 -12.19 -0.09
N ILE A 35 -26.91 -13.12 0.84
CA ILE A 35 -25.97 -13.28 1.95
C ILE A 35 -24.63 -13.68 1.33
N ASP A 36 -23.81 -12.69 1.04
CA ASP A 36 -22.35 -12.73 1.01
C ASP A 36 -21.90 -11.28 1.14
N GLY A 37 -20.98 -10.99 2.06
CA GLY A 37 -20.49 -9.63 2.29
C GLY A 37 -19.87 -9.07 1.02
N ALA A 38 -20.66 -8.33 0.24
CA ALA A 38 -20.20 -7.63 -0.96
C ALA A 38 -19.12 -6.64 -0.52
N THR A 39 -17.86 -7.05 -0.70
CA THR A 39 -16.71 -6.20 -0.52
C THR A 39 -16.84 -5.08 -1.54
N GLU A 40 -17.00 -3.87 -1.02
CA GLU A 40 -16.93 -2.67 -1.84
C GLU A 40 -15.66 -2.71 -2.69
N SER A 41 -15.80 -2.56 -4.00
CA SER A 41 -14.67 -2.58 -4.91
C SER A 41 -13.73 -1.40 -4.58
N GLU A 42 -12.42 -1.62 -4.62
CA GLU A 42 -11.43 -0.56 -4.36
C GLU A 42 -11.60 0.67 -5.26
N ILE A 43 -12.20 0.51 -6.46
CA ILE A 43 -12.54 1.65 -7.31
C ILE A 43 -13.54 2.61 -6.64
N GLU A 44 -14.47 2.10 -5.83
CA GLU A 44 -15.43 2.89 -5.09
C GLU A 44 -14.76 3.58 -3.91
N THR A 45 -13.89 2.86 -3.18
CA THR A 45 -13.00 3.46 -2.17
C THR A 45 -12.21 4.64 -2.77
N CYS A 46 -11.63 4.49 -3.96
CA CYS A 46 -10.90 5.55 -4.65
C CYS A 46 -11.79 6.77 -4.98
N ARG A 47 -13.02 6.55 -5.47
CA ARG A 47 -13.96 7.63 -5.78
C ARG A 47 -14.40 8.40 -4.54
N ARG A 48 -14.61 7.70 -3.43
CA ARG A 48 -14.87 8.31 -2.13
C ARG A 48 -13.68 9.13 -1.67
N LEU A 49 -12.47 8.56 -1.74
CA LEU A 49 -11.25 9.28 -1.40
C LEU A 49 -11.09 10.56 -2.24
N ARG A 50 -11.30 10.50 -3.56
CA ARG A 50 -11.29 11.69 -4.42
C ARG A 50 -12.21 12.80 -3.92
N THR A 51 -13.40 12.44 -3.44
CA THR A 51 -14.38 13.40 -2.91
C THR A 51 -13.92 14.01 -1.58
N PHE A 52 -13.48 13.18 -0.64
CA PHE A 52 -13.08 13.62 0.71
C PHE A 52 -11.70 14.28 0.75
N LEU A 53 -10.81 13.94 -0.19
CA LEU A 53 -9.53 14.61 -0.36
C LEU A 53 -9.69 16.05 -0.84
N ALA A 54 -10.75 16.33 -1.63
CA ALA A 54 -11.05 17.67 -2.15
C ALA A 54 -9.83 18.36 -2.80
N GLY A 55 -9.02 17.61 -3.55
CA GLY A 55 -7.81 18.11 -4.20
C GLY A 55 -6.58 18.24 -3.29
N GLY A 56 -6.67 17.86 -2.01
CA GLY A 56 -5.58 17.97 -1.03
C GLY A 56 -4.34 17.13 -1.31
N VAL A 57 -4.38 16.26 -2.33
CA VAL A 57 -3.23 15.53 -2.88
C VAL A 57 -3.17 15.67 -4.41
N GLY A 58 -3.80 16.68 -5.01
CA GLY A 58 -3.86 16.81 -6.47
C GLY A 58 -4.88 15.89 -7.16
N GLU A 59 -4.68 15.62 -8.45
CA GLU A 59 -5.60 14.83 -9.28
C GLU A 59 -5.60 13.35 -8.87
N VAL A 60 -6.80 12.75 -8.80
CA VAL A 60 -7.01 11.32 -8.51
C VAL A 60 -7.65 10.62 -9.71
N GLU A 61 -6.98 9.58 -10.21
CA GLU A 61 -7.48 8.66 -11.24
C GLU A 61 -7.84 7.31 -10.61
N CYS A 62 -9.07 6.86 -10.83
CA CYS A 62 -9.58 5.60 -10.30
C CYS A 62 -9.89 4.64 -11.45
N GLN A 63 -9.05 3.62 -11.65
CA GLN A 63 -9.29 2.52 -12.58
C GLN A 63 -9.49 1.21 -11.82
N THR A 64 -9.94 0.17 -12.51
CA THR A 64 -10.13 -1.17 -11.93
C THR A 64 -8.80 -1.88 -11.68
N GLU A 65 -7.78 -1.62 -12.51
CA GLU A 65 -6.47 -2.28 -12.43
C GLU A 65 -5.50 -1.51 -11.53
N TYR A 66 -5.64 -0.19 -11.46
CA TYR A 66 -4.80 0.68 -10.63
C TYR A 66 -5.52 1.98 -10.22
N GLN A 67 -4.93 2.68 -9.28
CA GLN A 67 -5.33 4.03 -8.86
C GLN A 67 -4.10 4.93 -8.86
N ILE A 68 -4.27 6.20 -9.24
CA ILE A 68 -3.19 7.20 -9.14
C ILE A 68 -3.67 8.36 -8.29
N TYR A 69 -2.87 8.73 -7.30
CA TYR A 69 -3.03 9.94 -6.50
C TYR A 69 -1.89 10.89 -6.83
N SER A 70 -2.24 12.17 -7.02
CA SER A 70 -1.30 13.24 -7.42
C SER A 70 -0.79 13.10 -8.84
N LYS A 71 -1.68 12.75 -9.77
CA LYS A 71 -1.29 12.57 -11.17
C LYS A 71 -0.66 13.85 -11.74
N PHE A 72 0.55 13.73 -12.30
CA PHE A 72 1.28 14.80 -12.99
C PHE A 72 1.58 16.07 -12.17
N VAL A 73 1.75 15.95 -10.85
CA VAL A 73 2.09 17.12 -10.02
C VAL A 73 3.54 17.60 -10.20
N GLY A 74 4.43 16.73 -10.68
CA GLY A 74 5.82 17.05 -10.97
C GLY A 74 6.07 17.39 -12.44
N ASN A 75 6.91 18.40 -12.67
CA ASN A 75 7.40 18.73 -14.01
C ASN A 75 8.62 17.87 -14.35
N TYR A 76 8.42 16.57 -14.62
CA TYR A 76 9.51 15.70 -15.08
C TYR A 76 10.13 16.29 -16.36
N ASN A 77 11.46 16.27 -16.40
CA ASN A 77 12.22 16.66 -17.58
C ASN A 77 13.46 15.79 -17.66
N ARG A 78 13.47 14.88 -18.65
CA ARG A 78 14.55 13.93 -18.91
C ARG A 78 15.93 14.55 -18.85
N GLN A 79 16.15 15.65 -19.59
CA GLN A 79 17.46 16.32 -19.68
C GLN A 79 17.89 16.96 -18.36
N ARG A 80 16.96 17.56 -17.60
CA ARG A 80 17.25 18.11 -16.27
C ARG A 80 17.65 16.99 -15.30
N VAL A 81 16.87 15.92 -15.24
CA VAL A 81 17.10 14.77 -14.34
C VAL A 81 18.45 14.11 -14.62
N LYS A 82 18.81 13.92 -15.89
CA LYS A 82 20.15 13.44 -16.28
C LYS A 82 21.27 14.32 -15.75
N LYS A 83 21.10 15.64 -15.83
CA LYS A 83 22.14 16.59 -15.44
C LYS A 83 22.29 16.70 -13.92
N GLU A 84 21.17 16.68 -13.20
CA GLU A 84 21.12 17.01 -11.77
C GLU A 84 21.21 15.78 -10.85
N SER A 85 20.40 14.74 -11.09
CA SER A 85 20.33 13.58 -10.19
C SER A 85 21.38 12.52 -10.51
N LYS A 86 21.70 12.31 -11.79
CA LYS A 86 22.63 11.30 -12.34
C LYS A 86 22.33 9.82 -12.01
N GLN A 87 21.50 9.59 -11.01
CA GLN A 87 21.03 8.30 -10.55
C GLN A 87 19.57 8.42 -10.14
N VAL A 88 18.85 7.29 -10.21
CA VAL A 88 17.54 7.09 -9.59
C VAL A 88 17.72 6.14 -8.42
N ARG A 89 17.04 6.43 -7.31
CA ARG A 89 17.05 5.58 -6.11
C ARG A 89 15.74 4.83 -5.98
N ILE A 90 15.82 3.50 -6.04
CA ILE A 90 14.67 2.60 -6.00
C ILE A 90 14.66 1.89 -4.65
N GLY A 91 13.58 2.00 -3.90
CA GLY A 91 13.39 1.38 -2.59
C GLY A 91 12.26 0.34 -2.56
N ALA A 92 12.29 -0.53 -1.56
CA ALA A 92 11.16 -1.34 -1.16
C ALA A 92 10.99 -1.28 0.36
N PHE A 93 9.74 -1.20 0.82
CA PHE A 93 9.41 -1.11 2.23
C PHE A 93 8.08 -1.81 2.54
N ASN A 94 8.14 -2.88 3.33
CA ASN A 94 6.96 -3.38 4.04
C ASN A 94 6.58 -2.35 5.12
N LEU A 95 5.44 -1.67 4.93
CA LEU A 95 4.99 -0.60 5.82
C LEU A 95 4.18 -1.09 7.02
N PHE A 96 3.89 -2.40 7.07
CA PHE A 96 3.09 -3.03 8.10
C PHE A 96 1.76 -2.29 8.30
N LYS A 97 0.87 -2.39 7.31
CA LYS A 97 -0.53 -1.91 7.36
C LYS A 97 -0.64 -0.46 7.85
N PRO A 98 -0.03 0.53 7.19
CA PRO A 98 -0.03 1.90 7.70
C PRO A 98 -1.48 2.38 7.88
N GLY A 99 -1.88 2.67 9.14
CA GLY A 99 -3.22 3.18 9.47
C GLY A 99 -4.34 2.15 9.60
N ALA A 100 -4.06 0.84 9.62
CA ALA A 100 -5.05 -0.15 10.05
C ALA A 100 -5.28 -0.07 11.58
N THR A 101 -6.37 -0.64 12.09
CA THR A 101 -6.63 -0.69 13.55
C THR A 101 -5.48 -1.34 14.33
N GLN A 102 -4.81 -2.33 13.73
CA GLN A 102 -3.64 -2.99 14.32
C GLN A 102 -2.39 -2.09 14.39
N THR A 103 -2.41 -0.88 13.82
CA THR A 103 -1.23 -0.02 13.60
C THR A 103 -1.63 1.45 13.57
N GLU A 104 -2.63 1.80 14.36
CA GLU A 104 -3.26 3.12 14.38
C GLU A 104 -2.32 4.24 14.85
N TYR A 105 -1.21 3.91 15.53
CA TYR A 105 -0.26 4.89 16.09
C TYR A 105 0.92 5.22 15.16
N LYS A 106 0.83 4.87 13.88
CA LYS A 106 1.89 5.10 12.91
C LYS A 106 2.25 6.59 12.82
N ASP A 107 3.53 6.93 13.00
CA ASP A 107 4.08 8.26 12.78
C ASP A 107 4.36 8.44 11.29
N HIS A 108 3.32 8.82 10.54
CA HIS A 108 3.41 9.01 9.09
C HIS A 108 4.43 10.10 8.70
N GLU A 109 4.69 11.09 9.56
CA GLU A 109 5.71 12.12 9.33
C GLU A 109 7.10 11.48 9.35
N LEU A 110 7.40 10.69 10.38
CA LEU A 110 8.67 9.98 10.49
C LEU A 110 8.86 8.95 9.38
N VAL A 111 7.81 8.20 9.02
CA VAL A 111 7.88 7.25 7.89
C VAL A 111 8.12 7.99 6.57
N ALA A 112 7.50 9.16 6.37
CA ALA A 112 7.76 10.01 5.20
C ALA A 112 9.21 10.50 5.19
N GLU A 113 9.77 10.94 6.31
CA GLU A 113 11.18 11.33 6.43
C GLU A 113 12.13 10.18 6.00
N ILE A 114 11.81 8.93 6.37
CA ILE A 114 12.55 7.74 5.93
C ILE A 114 12.42 7.53 4.42
N ILE A 115 11.20 7.50 3.89
CA ILE A 115 10.92 7.28 2.46
C ILE A 115 11.53 8.35 1.57
N ASN A 116 11.65 9.58 2.08
CA ASN A 116 12.17 10.72 1.35
C ASN A 116 13.65 10.58 0.94
N HIS A 117 14.34 9.50 1.33
CA HIS A 117 15.69 9.18 0.85
C HIS A 117 15.74 8.62 -0.58
N TRP A 118 14.59 8.23 -1.14
CA TRP A 118 14.48 7.57 -2.44
C TRP A 118 13.57 8.35 -3.41
N ASP A 119 13.58 7.90 -4.67
CA ASP A 119 12.81 8.51 -5.75
C ASP A 119 11.58 7.67 -6.13
N VAL A 120 11.69 6.34 -6.01
CA VAL A 120 10.57 5.39 -6.16
C VAL A 120 10.65 4.38 -5.02
N VAL A 121 9.54 4.12 -4.33
CA VAL A 121 9.47 3.14 -3.24
C VAL A 121 8.29 2.21 -3.44
N ALA A 122 8.58 0.94 -3.66
CA ALA A 122 7.63 -0.15 -3.59
C ALA A 122 7.13 -0.32 -2.15
N ALA A 123 5.84 -0.12 -1.94
CA ALA A 123 5.19 -0.22 -0.65
C ALA A 123 4.23 -1.41 -0.62
N VAL A 124 4.46 -2.32 0.33
CA VAL A 124 3.63 -3.52 0.54
C VAL A 124 2.96 -3.51 1.91
N GLU A 125 2.03 -4.44 2.12
CA GLU A 125 1.07 -4.46 3.24
C GLU A 125 0.24 -3.19 3.34
N LEU A 126 -0.09 -2.53 2.23
CA LEU A 126 -1.02 -1.42 2.28
C LEU A 126 -2.44 -1.96 2.48
N THR A 127 -3.29 -1.25 3.21
CA THR A 127 -4.68 -1.67 3.42
C THR A 127 -5.61 -0.48 3.30
N SER A 128 -6.72 -0.64 2.60
CA SER A 128 -7.84 0.29 2.73
C SER A 128 -8.50 0.14 4.10
N ASN A 129 -9.26 1.14 4.52
CA ASN A 129 -9.93 1.10 5.81
C ASN A 129 -10.87 -0.11 5.90
N ASN A 130 -10.74 -0.87 6.98
CA ASN A 130 -11.54 -2.05 7.26
C ASN A 130 -12.17 -1.94 8.67
N GLY A 131 -12.97 -2.93 9.05
CA GLY A 131 -13.53 -3.02 10.41
C GLY A 131 -14.26 -1.76 10.88
N LEU A 132 -13.84 -1.22 12.02
CA LEU A 132 -14.45 -0.04 12.65
C LEU A 132 -14.24 1.24 11.82
N SER A 133 -13.06 1.44 11.24
CA SER A 133 -12.76 2.62 10.41
C SER A 133 -13.60 2.63 9.13
N LYS A 134 -13.85 1.45 8.52
CA LYS A 134 -14.78 1.36 7.39
C LYS A 134 -16.19 1.76 7.78
N ARG A 135 -16.74 1.17 8.84
CA ARG A 135 -18.11 1.49 9.32
C ARG A 135 -18.26 2.97 9.66
N HIS A 136 -17.24 3.55 10.28
CA HIS A 136 -17.18 4.98 10.55
C HIS A 136 -17.22 5.80 9.26
N ASN A 137 -16.36 5.51 8.29
CA ASN A 137 -16.33 6.22 7.02
C ASN A 137 -17.63 6.07 6.22
N ASP A 138 -18.22 4.88 6.20
CA ASP A 138 -19.52 4.64 5.55
C ASP A 138 -20.59 5.58 6.15
N ALA A 139 -20.65 5.69 7.48
CA ALA A 139 -21.58 6.57 8.17
C ALA A 139 -21.29 8.07 7.91
N ILE A 140 -20.01 8.47 7.82
CA ILE A 140 -19.63 9.84 7.45
C ILE A 140 -20.01 10.16 6.00
N VAL A 141 -19.79 9.24 5.07
CA VAL A 141 -20.15 9.39 3.64
C VAL A 141 -21.65 9.54 3.49
N GLU A 142 -22.44 8.68 4.15
CA GLU A 142 -23.89 8.76 4.15
C GLU A 142 -24.37 10.10 4.72
N TYR A 143 -23.86 10.49 5.90
CA TYR A 143 -24.23 11.75 6.55
C TYR A 143 -23.90 12.97 5.68
N TYR A 144 -22.70 12.99 5.09
CA TYR A 144 -22.25 14.04 4.18
C TYR A 144 -23.15 14.14 2.93
N THR A 145 -23.51 12.99 2.34
CA THR A 145 -24.34 12.93 1.13
C THR A 145 -25.77 13.38 1.41
N ASN A 146 -26.37 12.93 2.51
CA ASN A 146 -27.70 13.36 2.94
C ASN A 146 -27.72 14.88 3.19
N ARG A 147 -26.65 15.41 3.81
CA ARG A 147 -26.54 16.84 4.06
C ARG A 147 -26.46 17.66 2.78
N LEU A 148 -25.71 17.20 1.77
CA LEU A 148 -25.70 17.84 0.45
C LEU A 148 -27.10 17.85 -0.19
N ALA A 149 -27.82 16.73 -0.17
CA ALA A 149 -29.16 16.65 -0.72
C ALA A 149 -30.16 17.58 0.00
N GLU A 150 -30.06 17.73 1.32
CA GLU A 150 -30.84 18.71 2.09
C GLU A 150 -30.54 20.16 1.67
N LEU A 151 -29.26 20.49 1.47
CA LEU A 151 -28.86 21.84 1.04
C LEU A 151 -29.38 22.16 -0.37
N GLU A 152 -29.36 21.19 -1.28
CA GLU A 152 -29.94 21.31 -2.62
C GLU A 152 -31.47 21.50 -2.57
N THR A 153 -32.18 20.68 -1.80
CA THR A 153 -33.65 20.75 -1.68
C THR A 153 -34.14 22.03 -1.00
N THR A 154 -33.35 22.59 -0.08
CA THR A 154 -33.66 23.86 0.60
C THR A 154 -33.19 25.10 -0.18
N ASN A 155 -32.57 24.91 -1.35
CA ASN A 155 -31.96 25.97 -2.17
C ASN A 155 -30.97 26.83 -1.35
N THR A 156 -30.29 26.19 -0.40
CA THR A 156 -29.27 26.83 0.43
C THR A 156 -27.99 27.01 -0.40
N ASP A 157 -27.39 28.19 -0.35
CA ASP A 157 -26.12 28.43 -1.04
C ASP A 157 -25.00 27.59 -0.42
N VAL A 158 -24.54 26.58 -1.17
CA VAL A 158 -23.42 25.71 -0.80
C VAL A 158 -22.09 26.46 -0.71
N ASN A 159 -21.99 27.65 -1.33
CA ASN A 159 -20.81 28.50 -1.26
C ASN A 159 -20.83 29.47 -0.07
N ALA A 160 -21.96 29.57 0.64
CA ALA A 160 -22.04 30.35 1.87
C ALA A 160 -20.99 29.83 2.87
N LEU A 161 -20.29 30.75 3.54
CA LEU A 161 -19.18 30.41 4.43
C LEU A 161 -19.60 29.41 5.52
N THR A 162 -20.79 29.59 6.09
CA THR A 162 -21.35 28.70 7.12
C THR A 162 -21.51 27.27 6.60
N THR A 163 -22.12 27.10 5.43
CA THR A 163 -22.31 25.79 4.78
C THR A 163 -20.98 25.14 4.42
N ARG A 164 -20.03 25.92 3.89
CA ARG A 164 -18.68 25.41 3.57
C ARG A 164 -17.95 24.91 4.80
N ASN A 165 -18.02 25.65 5.91
CA ASN A 165 -17.38 25.26 7.17
C ASN A 165 -18.04 23.99 7.76
N GLU A 166 -19.36 23.86 7.66
CA GLU A 166 -20.08 22.66 8.08
C GLU A 166 -19.64 21.43 7.27
N LEU A 167 -19.66 21.53 5.94
CA LEU A 167 -19.23 20.44 5.07
C LEU A 167 -17.74 20.10 5.23
N ALA A 168 -16.89 21.10 5.47
CA ALA A 168 -15.48 20.90 5.78
C ALA A 168 -15.31 20.13 7.09
N LEU A 169 -16.03 20.50 8.15
CA LEU A 169 -15.99 19.80 9.43
C LEU A 169 -16.37 18.33 9.30
N ILE A 170 -17.39 18.00 8.50
CA ILE A 170 -17.81 16.61 8.24
C ILE A 170 -16.69 15.87 7.48
N ARG A 171 -16.12 16.48 6.45
CA ARG A 171 -15.02 15.88 5.67
C ARG A 171 -13.78 15.61 6.52
N GLU A 172 -13.44 16.49 7.46
CA GLU A 172 -12.31 16.33 8.38
C GLU A 172 -12.44 15.13 9.33
N GLN A 173 -13.66 14.59 9.50
CA GLN A 173 -13.89 13.39 10.29
C GLN A 173 -13.56 12.11 9.53
N TYR A 174 -13.53 12.14 8.19
CA TYR A 174 -13.23 10.95 7.39
C TYR A 174 -11.82 10.44 7.69
N ASP A 175 -11.71 9.14 8.01
CA ASP A 175 -10.41 8.51 8.17
C ASP A 175 -9.80 8.24 6.80
N PHE A 176 -8.66 8.84 6.53
CA PHE A 176 -7.89 8.47 5.34
C PHE A 176 -7.11 7.18 5.63
N PRO A 177 -7.06 6.22 4.68
CA PRO A 177 -6.12 5.10 4.75
C PRO A 177 -4.70 5.60 4.94
N GLY A 178 -3.85 4.87 5.67
CA GLY A 178 -2.52 5.37 5.99
C GLY A 178 -1.61 5.56 4.78
N TYR A 179 -1.89 4.90 3.64
CA TYR A 179 -1.18 5.20 2.40
C TYR A 179 -1.44 6.63 1.87
N ILE A 180 -2.62 7.18 2.12
CA ILE A 180 -2.95 8.58 1.80
C ILE A 180 -2.36 9.53 2.84
N LEU A 181 -2.38 9.16 4.12
CA LEU A 181 -1.75 9.97 5.17
C LEU A 181 -0.24 10.10 4.93
N LEU A 182 0.42 9.00 4.57
CA LEU A 182 1.83 8.99 4.20
C LEU A 182 2.12 9.84 2.96
N LEU A 183 1.29 9.75 1.91
CA LEU A 183 1.43 10.61 0.72
C LEU A 183 1.35 12.10 1.08
N LYS A 184 0.43 12.48 1.96
CA LYS A 184 0.30 13.87 2.42
C LYS A 184 1.55 14.36 3.15
N GLU A 185 2.13 13.54 4.02
CA GLU A 185 3.39 13.88 4.71
C GLU A 185 4.58 13.96 3.74
N LEU A 186 4.66 13.04 2.78
CA LEU A 186 5.66 13.10 1.70
C LEU A 186 5.54 14.39 0.89
N GLN A 187 4.32 14.82 0.56
CA GLN A 187 4.08 16.07 -0.19
C GLN A 187 4.47 17.34 0.56
N LYS A 188 4.52 17.30 1.89
CA LYS A 188 5.08 18.42 2.68
C LYS A 188 6.60 18.52 2.53
N LEU A 189 7.29 17.39 2.34
CA LEU A 189 8.74 17.32 2.11
C LEU A 189 9.09 17.66 0.66
N ASP A 190 8.29 17.18 -0.29
CA ASP A 190 8.40 17.50 -1.72
C ASP A 190 7.04 17.32 -2.39
N SER A 191 6.45 18.40 -2.91
CA SER A 191 5.11 18.39 -3.51
C SER A 191 4.99 17.50 -4.76
N SER A 192 6.10 17.02 -5.33
CA SER A 192 6.10 16.12 -6.48
C SER A 192 5.84 14.66 -6.14
N TRP A 193 5.78 14.29 -4.85
CA TRP A 193 5.41 12.94 -4.45
C TRP A 193 4.01 12.56 -4.95
N SER A 194 3.91 11.36 -5.52
CA SER A 194 2.73 10.75 -6.10
C SER A 194 2.63 9.28 -5.69
N LEU A 195 1.47 8.67 -5.86
CA LEU A 195 1.24 7.25 -5.55
C LEU A 195 0.51 6.58 -6.72
N VAL A 196 1.05 5.48 -7.23
CA VAL A 196 0.32 4.51 -8.06
C VAL A 196 0.08 3.23 -7.25
N LEU A 197 -1.16 2.77 -7.19
CA LEU A 197 -1.62 1.74 -6.25
C LEU A 197 -2.40 0.67 -7.00
N SER A 198 -2.32 -0.58 -6.57
CA SER A 198 -3.13 -1.67 -7.15
C SER A 198 -4.63 -1.36 -7.04
N GLY A 199 -5.38 -1.70 -8.09
CA GLY A 199 -6.83 -1.49 -8.14
C GLY A 199 -7.63 -2.53 -7.36
N LYS A 200 -6.95 -3.48 -6.71
CA LYS A 200 -7.55 -4.58 -5.96
C LYS A 200 -6.63 -5.02 -4.81
N GLN A 201 -7.24 -5.38 -3.69
CA GLN A 201 -6.56 -6.04 -2.57
C GLN A 201 -6.37 -7.54 -2.88
N GLU A 202 -5.18 -8.06 -2.66
CA GLU A 202 -4.82 -9.47 -2.86
C GLU A 202 -4.49 -10.14 -1.52
N GLY A 203 -4.64 -11.46 -1.46
CA GLY A 203 -4.44 -12.28 -0.28
C GLY A 203 -5.01 -13.67 -0.54
N SER A 204 -4.59 -14.66 0.25
CA SER A 204 -5.18 -16.01 0.16
C SER A 204 -6.69 -15.96 0.37
N GLU A 205 -7.41 -16.94 -0.17
CA GLU A 205 -8.88 -16.96 -0.17
C GLU A 205 -9.48 -16.77 1.24
N ASN A 206 -8.84 -17.40 2.23
CA ASN A 206 -9.26 -17.36 3.65
C ASN A 206 -8.55 -16.27 4.48
N ALA A 207 -7.80 -15.35 3.85
CA ALA A 207 -7.12 -14.29 4.57
C ALA A 207 -8.14 -13.31 5.18
N THR A 208 -7.99 -13.04 6.48
CA THR A 208 -8.81 -12.05 7.19
C THR A 208 -8.47 -10.61 6.81
N VAL A 209 -7.27 -10.40 6.25
CA VAL A 209 -6.80 -9.12 5.73
C VAL A 209 -6.23 -9.37 4.34
N LYS A 210 -6.75 -8.63 3.36
CA LYS A 210 -6.16 -8.52 2.02
C LYS A 210 -5.37 -7.22 1.94
N GLU A 211 -4.41 -7.18 1.04
CA GLU A 211 -3.39 -6.14 0.97
C GLU A 211 -3.35 -5.51 -0.42
N LEU A 212 -3.14 -4.21 -0.44
CA LEU A 212 -2.77 -3.43 -1.61
C LEU A 212 -1.24 -3.36 -1.69
N THR A 213 -0.77 -3.16 -2.91
CA THR A 213 0.63 -2.91 -3.21
C THR A 213 0.72 -1.70 -4.13
N GLY A 214 1.72 -0.86 -3.97
CA GLY A 214 1.87 0.34 -4.80
C GLY A 214 3.28 0.91 -4.79
N TYR A 215 3.43 2.04 -5.47
CA TYR A 215 4.69 2.77 -5.57
C TYR A 215 4.46 4.23 -5.20
N TYR A 216 5.13 4.70 -4.16
CA TYR A 216 5.34 6.14 -3.99
C TYR A 216 6.46 6.57 -4.93
N TYR A 217 6.29 7.67 -5.64
CA TYR A 217 7.33 8.16 -6.55
C TYR A 217 7.38 9.68 -6.62
N ARG A 218 8.59 10.21 -6.79
CA ARG A 218 8.82 11.63 -7.07
C ARG A 218 8.63 11.91 -8.55
N SER A 219 7.47 12.44 -8.91
CA SER A 219 7.15 12.80 -10.31
C SER A 219 8.03 13.93 -10.88
N SER A 220 8.92 14.54 -10.09
CA SER A 220 9.95 15.46 -10.55
C SER A 220 11.24 14.78 -11.02
N VAL A 221 11.48 13.53 -10.60
CA VAL A 221 12.68 12.71 -10.86
C VAL A 221 12.39 11.53 -11.77
N VAL A 222 11.18 10.96 -11.68
CA VAL A 222 10.75 9.86 -12.55
C VAL A 222 9.42 10.17 -13.24
N GLU A 223 9.24 9.65 -14.44
CA GLU A 223 7.96 9.62 -15.15
C GLU A 223 7.32 8.24 -14.98
N LEU A 224 6.04 8.19 -14.61
CA LEU A 224 5.26 6.95 -14.64
C LEU A 224 4.85 6.67 -16.10
N LYS A 225 5.43 5.63 -16.69
CA LYS A 225 5.23 5.25 -18.09
C LYS A 225 4.08 4.26 -18.21
N LYS A 226 3.53 4.16 -19.41
CA LYS A 226 2.57 3.08 -19.68
C LYS A 226 3.32 1.76 -19.71
N THR A 227 2.78 0.75 -19.03
CA THR A 227 3.30 -0.62 -19.07
C THR A 227 2.69 -1.34 -20.27
N ASP A 228 3.54 -1.85 -21.16
CA ASP A 228 3.11 -2.53 -22.38
C ASP A 228 2.25 -3.75 -22.08
N TYR A 229 2.70 -4.59 -21.13
CA TYR A 229 1.93 -5.76 -20.67
C TYR A 229 0.52 -5.39 -20.19
N CYS A 230 0.41 -4.37 -19.34
CA CYS A 230 -0.88 -3.97 -18.81
C CYS A 230 -1.78 -3.32 -19.87
N SER A 231 -1.18 -2.62 -20.84
CA SER A 231 -1.89 -2.06 -22.00
C SER A 231 -2.41 -3.16 -22.93
N ASP A 232 -1.62 -4.21 -23.19
CA ASP A 232 -2.03 -5.38 -23.99
C ASP A 232 -3.17 -6.15 -23.32
N ARG A 233 -3.04 -6.45 -22.01
CA ARG A 233 -3.99 -7.30 -21.30
C ARG A 233 -5.29 -6.61 -20.89
N TYR A 234 -5.24 -5.31 -20.59
CA TYR A 234 -6.37 -4.57 -20.03
C TYR A 234 -6.77 -3.32 -20.83
N GLY A 235 -6.11 -3.03 -21.95
CA GLY A 235 -6.39 -1.87 -22.78
C GLY A 235 -6.17 -0.55 -22.03
N ARG A 236 -7.10 0.40 -22.20
CA ARG A 236 -6.98 1.75 -21.62
C ARG A 236 -6.97 1.76 -20.09
N ASN A 237 -7.57 0.77 -19.43
CA ASN A 237 -7.78 0.80 -17.99
C ASN A 237 -6.54 0.31 -17.21
N GLY A 238 -5.73 -0.61 -17.76
CA GLY A 238 -4.48 -1.08 -17.14
C GLY A 238 -3.21 -0.31 -17.53
N LYS A 239 -3.31 0.72 -18.37
CA LYS A 239 -2.16 1.39 -19.01
C LYS A 239 -0.92 1.67 -18.13
N PHE A 240 -1.07 2.05 -16.85
CA PHE A 240 0.05 2.48 -15.99
C PHE A 240 0.46 1.46 -14.93
N GLY A 241 -0.33 0.42 -14.75
CA GLY A 241 -0.03 -0.64 -13.80
C GLY A 241 -1.17 -1.64 -13.69
N CYS A 242 -0.85 -2.86 -13.29
CA CYS A 242 -1.82 -3.93 -13.17
C CYS A 242 -1.28 -5.08 -12.32
N LEU A 243 -2.18 -5.98 -11.93
CA LEU A 243 -1.82 -7.30 -11.44
C LEU A 243 -1.74 -8.26 -12.64
N PRO A 244 -0.79 -9.22 -12.67
CA PRO A 244 -0.69 -10.19 -13.75
C PRO A 244 -1.93 -11.09 -13.86
N VAL A 245 -2.23 -11.47 -15.09
CA VAL A 245 -3.17 -12.52 -15.44
C VAL A 245 -2.45 -13.87 -15.34
N LEU A 246 -2.97 -14.75 -14.48
CA LEU A 246 -2.45 -16.09 -14.24
C LEU A 246 -3.13 -17.09 -15.17
N ASP A 247 -2.87 -17.00 -16.47
CA ASP A 247 -3.48 -17.87 -17.49
C ASP A 247 -2.48 -18.84 -18.13
N GLU A 248 -3.01 -19.91 -18.71
CA GLU A 248 -2.23 -20.92 -19.45
C GLU A 248 -1.49 -20.29 -20.65
N LYS A 249 -2.01 -19.21 -21.24
CA LYS A 249 -1.34 -18.48 -22.32
C LYS A 249 0.00 -17.87 -21.86
N THR A 250 0.07 -17.43 -20.61
CA THR A 250 1.25 -16.78 -20.04
C THR A 250 2.24 -17.80 -19.49
N PHE A 251 1.75 -18.84 -18.79
CA PHE A 251 2.60 -19.80 -18.07
C PHE A 251 2.74 -21.17 -18.72
N GLY A 252 2.02 -21.43 -19.81
CA GLY A 252 1.93 -22.74 -20.47
C GLY A 252 1.21 -23.81 -19.64
N ARG A 253 0.66 -23.44 -18.48
CA ARG A 253 -0.03 -24.32 -17.53
C ARG A 253 -0.94 -23.53 -16.59
N ASP A 254 -1.85 -24.23 -15.92
CA ASP A 254 -2.74 -23.64 -14.91
C ASP A 254 -1.95 -23.25 -13.65
N VAL A 255 -1.79 -21.94 -13.45
CA VAL A 255 -1.20 -21.34 -12.24
C VAL A 255 -2.19 -20.44 -11.50
N ASP A 256 -3.49 -20.55 -11.83
CA ASP A 256 -4.52 -19.76 -11.16
C ASP A 256 -4.65 -20.20 -9.69
N GLY A 257 -4.80 -19.20 -8.82
CA GLY A 257 -4.84 -19.39 -7.37
C GLY A 257 -3.52 -19.83 -6.71
N LEU A 258 -2.40 -19.90 -7.45
CA LEU A 258 -1.10 -20.27 -6.87
C LEU A 258 -0.34 -19.11 -6.24
N PHE A 259 -0.81 -17.87 -6.47
CA PHE A 259 -0.36 -16.68 -5.75
C PHE A 259 -1.36 -16.32 -4.66
N SER A 260 -0.87 -16.13 -3.45
CA SER A 260 -1.59 -15.44 -2.39
C SER A 260 -1.76 -13.96 -2.74
N ARG A 261 -0.66 -13.32 -3.17
CA ARG A 261 -0.61 -11.92 -3.56
C ARG A 261 0.17 -11.78 -4.86
N ARG A 262 -0.54 -11.52 -5.95
CA ARG A 262 0.09 -11.28 -7.24
C ARG A 262 0.93 -9.99 -7.19
N PRO A 263 2.09 -9.94 -7.84
CA PRO A 263 2.92 -8.74 -7.83
C PRO A 263 2.21 -7.59 -8.55
N PHE A 264 2.37 -6.37 -8.07
CA PHE A 264 1.87 -5.17 -8.77
C PHE A 264 2.93 -4.64 -9.72
N ILE A 265 2.59 -4.47 -10.99
CA ILE A 265 3.53 -4.09 -12.05
C ILE A 265 3.35 -2.61 -12.37
N SER A 266 4.43 -1.85 -12.50
CA SER A 266 4.42 -0.48 -13.05
C SER A 266 5.78 -0.14 -13.66
N THR A 267 5.76 0.68 -14.72
CA THR A 267 6.97 1.08 -15.46
C THR A 267 7.31 2.54 -15.20
N PHE A 268 8.58 2.85 -15.01
CA PHE A 268 9.06 4.20 -14.73
C PHE A 268 10.22 4.56 -15.67
N GLU A 269 10.39 5.85 -15.95
CA GLU A 269 11.56 6.37 -16.64
C GLU A 269 12.26 7.41 -15.75
N SER A 270 13.58 7.35 -15.65
CA SER A 270 14.41 8.41 -15.10
C SER A 270 15.59 8.66 -16.01
N GLY A 271 15.70 9.88 -16.55
CA GLY A 271 16.79 10.20 -17.45
C GLY A 271 16.78 9.24 -18.65
N GLU A 272 17.90 8.60 -18.98
CA GLU A 272 17.90 7.63 -20.08
C GLU A 272 17.30 6.28 -19.72
N PHE A 273 17.25 5.92 -18.44
CA PHE A 273 16.90 4.59 -17.95
C PHE A 273 15.40 4.45 -17.76
N ASP A 274 14.75 3.53 -18.46
CA ASP A 274 13.45 2.98 -18.06
C ASP A 274 13.59 1.61 -17.38
N PHE A 275 12.58 1.27 -16.58
CA PHE A 275 12.56 0.03 -15.82
C PHE A 275 11.16 -0.31 -15.37
N THR A 276 10.90 -1.61 -15.24
CA THR A 276 9.63 -2.13 -14.77
C THR A 276 9.77 -2.82 -13.41
N LEU A 277 8.99 -2.36 -12.44
CA LEU A 277 8.99 -2.89 -11.08
C LEU A 277 7.87 -3.92 -10.88
N LEU A 278 8.18 -5.01 -10.21
CA LEU A 278 7.24 -6.04 -9.75
C LEU A 278 7.28 -6.13 -8.22
N SER A 279 6.42 -5.37 -7.56
CA SER A 279 6.37 -5.31 -6.10
C SER A 279 5.57 -6.46 -5.52
N THR A 280 6.14 -7.14 -4.53
CA THR A 280 5.58 -8.37 -3.97
C THR A 280 5.67 -8.44 -2.45
N HIS A 281 4.68 -9.12 -1.86
CA HIS A 281 4.73 -9.60 -0.49
C HIS A 281 4.36 -11.08 -0.49
N VAL A 282 5.38 -11.92 -0.54
CA VAL A 282 5.23 -13.38 -0.67
C VAL A 282 4.55 -13.94 0.58
N ILE A 283 3.73 -14.98 0.41
CA ILE A 283 3.02 -15.63 1.51
C ILE A 283 3.96 -16.01 2.66
N HIS A 284 3.55 -15.74 3.90
CA HIS A 284 4.34 -16.17 5.06
C HIS A 284 4.09 -17.66 5.37
N ASN A 285 2.84 -18.10 5.46
CA ASN A 285 2.54 -19.49 5.83
C ASN A 285 2.09 -20.30 4.61
N ALA A 286 2.67 -21.48 4.42
CA ALA A 286 2.16 -22.42 3.43
C ALA A 286 0.68 -22.75 3.67
N PRO A 287 -0.13 -22.95 2.62
CA PRO A 287 -1.55 -23.24 2.77
C PRO A 287 -1.77 -24.55 3.50
N SER A 288 -2.80 -24.61 4.36
CA SER A 288 -3.21 -25.85 5.05
C SER A 288 -4.07 -26.78 4.19
N ASP A 289 -4.66 -26.25 3.11
CA ASP A 289 -5.52 -27.01 2.20
C ASP A 289 -4.70 -27.98 1.34
N GLU A 290 -4.85 -29.28 1.54
CA GLU A 290 -4.07 -30.33 0.86
C GLU A 290 -4.19 -30.29 -0.67
N ALA A 291 -5.34 -29.91 -1.21
CA ALA A 291 -5.55 -29.84 -2.65
C ALA A 291 -4.73 -28.69 -3.25
N LEU A 292 -4.71 -27.53 -2.58
CA LEU A 292 -3.86 -26.41 -2.95
C LEU A 292 -2.37 -26.74 -2.79
N GLN A 293 -1.97 -27.47 -1.73
CA GLN A 293 -0.58 -27.91 -1.58
C GLN A 293 -0.15 -28.77 -2.78
N LYS A 294 -0.94 -29.79 -3.12
CA LYS A 294 -0.68 -30.66 -4.29
C LYS A 294 -0.67 -29.89 -5.59
N LYS A 295 -1.58 -28.92 -5.77
CA LYS A 295 -1.63 -28.06 -6.95
C LYS A 295 -0.34 -27.25 -7.08
N ILE A 296 0.15 -26.64 -6.00
CA ILE A 296 1.42 -25.90 -5.99
C ILE A 296 2.60 -26.83 -6.31
N LEU A 297 2.72 -27.97 -5.63
CA LEU A 297 3.83 -28.90 -5.81
C LEU A 297 3.91 -29.43 -7.24
N ASN A 298 2.78 -29.89 -7.79
CA ASN A 298 2.70 -30.45 -9.13
C ASN A 298 2.87 -29.37 -10.21
N ASN A 299 2.16 -28.24 -10.09
CA ASN A 299 2.13 -27.26 -11.17
C ASN A 299 3.35 -26.36 -11.16
N VAL A 300 4.01 -26.12 -10.02
CA VAL A 300 5.18 -25.22 -9.96
C VAL A 300 6.49 -25.98 -10.02
N PHE A 301 6.57 -27.14 -9.36
CA PHE A 301 7.83 -27.89 -9.23
C PHE A 301 7.80 -29.24 -9.95
N GLY A 302 6.64 -29.76 -10.35
CA GLY A 302 6.52 -31.07 -11.00
C GLY A 302 6.80 -32.25 -10.07
N VAL A 303 6.57 -32.09 -8.76
CA VAL A 303 6.82 -33.13 -7.74
C VAL A 303 5.61 -33.33 -6.84
N ASP A 304 5.50 -34.50 -6.21
CA ASP A 304 4.39 -34.83 -5.30
C ASP A 304 4.65 -34.41 -3.83
N ASP A 305 5.92 -34.29 -3.42
CA ASP A 305 6.32 -33.92 -2.04
C ASP A 305 7.36 -32.78 -2.07
N TYR A 306 7.24 -31.83 -1.13
CA TYR A 306 8.16 -30.69 -1.02
C TYR A 306 9.62 -31.11 -0.78
N LYS A 307 9.87 -32.32 -0.26
CA LYS A 307 11.21 -32.87 -0.06
C LYS A 307 11.96 -33.13 -1.36
N ASP A 308 11.22 -33.31 -2.45
CA ASP A 308 11.79 -33.60 -3.77
C ASP A 308 12.14 -32.31 -4.55
N ILE A 309 11.79 -31.14 -4.02
CA ILE A 309 12.06 -29.84 -4.67
C ILE A 309 13.56 -29.50 -4.61
N GLY A 310 14.19 -29.70 -3.46
CA GLY A 310 15.61 -29.37 -3.26
C GLY A 310 15.98 -28.95 -1.84
N PRO A 311 17.28 -28.73 -1.59
CA PRO A 311 17.79 -28.40 -0.27
C PRO A 311 17.23 -27.07 0.24
N GLY A 312 16.95 -26.98 1.55
CA GLY A 312 16.46 -25.74 2.18
C GLY A 312 14.96 -25.44 1.98
N VAL A 313 14.28 -26.23 1.14
CA VAL A 313 12.82 -26.23 1.01
C VAL A 313 12.21 -27.12 2.09
N THR A 314 11.15 -26.62 2.73
CA THR A 314 10.44 -27.31 3.81
C THR A 314 8.94 -27.15 3.62
N GLN A 315 8.14 -27.91 4.38
CA GLN A 315 6.69 -27.77 4.42
C GLN A 315 6.22 -26.33 4.69
N LEU A 316 7.00 -25.54 5.43
CA LEU A 316 6.68 -24.15 5.74
C LEU A 316 7.09 -23.16 4.64
N LYS A 317 8.01 -23.55 3.75
CA LYS A 317 8.68 -22.65 2.80
C LYS A 317 8.36 -22.90 1.33
N TYR A 318 7.90 -24.10 0.95
CA TYR A 318 7.72 -24.45 -0.48
C TYR A 318 6.81 -23.48 -1.23
N ALA A 319 5.71 -23.03 -0.60
CA ALA A 319 4.79 -22.08 -1.19
C ALA A 319 5.42 -20.69 -1.40
N ARG A 320 6.37 -20.29 -0.53
CA ARG A 320 7.11 -19.03 -0.69
C ARG A 320 7.98 -19.08 -1.94
N PHE A 321 8.73 -20.17 -2.10
CA PHE A 321 9.54 -20.40 -3.30
C PHE A 321 8.70 -20.55 -4.56
N ALA A 322 7.50 -21.11 -4.45
CA ALA A 322 6.58 -21.23 -5.58
C ALA A 322 6.18 -19.85 -6.13
N GLU A 323 5.80 -18.92 -5.26
CA GLU A 323 5.46 -17.54 -5.68
C GLU A 323 6.66 -16.84 -6.32
N VAL A 324 7.86 -16.93 -5.73
CA VAL A 324 9.07 -16.34 -6.32
C VAL A 324 9.42 -16.95 -7.67
N ARG A 325 9.32 -18.28 -7.81
CA ARG A 325 9.54 -18.97 -9.08
C ARG A 325 8.56 -18.49 -10.15
N LEU A 326 7.28 -18.42 -9.84
CA LEU A 326 6.28 -17.94 -10.79
C LEU A 326 6.53 -16.47 -11.18
N MET A 327 7.05 -15.63 -10.28
CA MET A 327 7.46 -14.26 -10.65
C MET A 327 8.64 -14.25 -11.62
N ALA A 328 9.65 -15.10 -11.43
CA ALA A 328 10.77 -15.23 -12.35
C ALA A 328 10.34 -15.76 -13.73
N GLU A 329 9.49 -16.79 -13.77
CA GLU A 329 8.91 -17.28 -15.03
C GLU A 329 8.08 -16.20 -15.75
N PHE A 330 7.38 -15.37 -14.98
CA PHE A 330 6.63 -14.26 -15.54
C PHE A 330 7.54 -13.16 -16.10
N VAL A 331 8.65 -12.83 -15.44
CA VAL A 331 9.67 -11.92 -15.99
C VAL A 331 10.26 -12.48 -17.30
N ASP A 332 10.57 -13.78 -17.36
CA ASP A 332 11.02 -14.41 -18.61
C ASP A 332 9.98 -14.31 -19.73
N TYR A 333 8.69 -14.45 -19.41
CA TYR A 333 7.61 -14.21 -20.37
C TYR A 333 7.57 -12.76 -20.83
N LEU A 334 7.70 -11.79 -19.92
CA LEU A 334 7.68 -10.37 -20.23
C LEU A 334 8.81 -9.99 -21.18
N ARG A 335 10.05 -10.41 -20.88
CA ARG A 335 11.23 -10.17 -21.74
C ARG A 335 11.09 -10.72 -23.16
N LYS A 336 10.44 -11.88 -23.30
CA LYS A 336 10.19 -12.50 -24.62
C LYS A 336 9.08 -11.80 -25.40
N SER A 337 8.20 -11.06 -24.73
CA SER A 337 6.95 -10.55 -25.29
C SER A 337 6.95 -9.04 -25.52
N TYR A 338 7.79 -8.30 -24.79
CA TYR A 338 7.80 -6.83 -24.77
C TYR A 338 9.22 -6.29 -24.93
N TYR A 339 9.33 -5.00 -25.26
CA TYR A 339 10.61 -4.33 -25.55
C TYR A 339 11.48 -4.20 -24.30
N GLU A 340 10.90 -3.64 -23.23
CA GLU A 340 11.50 -3.49 -21.90
C GLU A 340 12.19 -4.78 -21.44
N GLN A 341 13.45 -4.70 -21.00
CA GLN A 341 14.20 -5.84 -20.41
C GLN A 341 14.56 -5.64 -18.92
N ASP A 342 14.43 -4.41 -18.41
CA ASP A 342 14.81 -3.99 -17.06
C ASP A 342 13.73 -4.24 -16.01
N TYR A 343 13.44 -5.53 -15.81
CA TYR A 343 12.52 -6.00 -14.77
C TYR A 343 13.22 -6.23 -13.42
N ILE A 344 12.68 -5.58 -12.39
CA ILE A 344 13.15 -5.71 -11.01
C ILE A 344 12.00 -6.22 -10.14
N ILE A 345 12.14 -7.42 -9.57
CA ILE A 345 11.24 -7.93 -8.53
C ILE A 345 11.76 -7.44 -7.18
N LEU A 346 10.88 -6.86 -6.35
CA LEU A 346 11.28 -6.25 -5.08
C LEU A 346 10.19 -6.31 -4.01
N GLY A 347 10.60 -6.47 -2.76
CA GLY A 347 9.70 -6.48 -1.61
C GLY A 347 10.02 -7.58 -0.60
N ASP A 348 9.03 -7.95 0.20
CA ASP A 348 9.16 -8.97 1.24
C ASP A 348 8.91 -10.37 0.64
N PHE A 349 9.99 -11.14 0.46
CA PHE A 349 9.93 -12.49 -0.10
C PHE A 349 9.66 -13.53 0.98
N ASN A 350 9.69 -13.17 2.26
CA ASN A 350 9.64 -14.10 3.39
C ASN A 350 10.66 -15.25 3.24
N LEU A 351 11.80 -15.02 2.57
CA LEU A 351 12.83 -16.01 2.27
C LEU A 351 14.20 -15.40 2.50
N GLU A 352 15.06 -16.09 3.26
CA GLU A 352 16.44 -15.66 3.51
C GLU A 352 17.33 -15.89 2.29
N SER A 353 18.17 -14.92 1.93
CA SER A 353 19.14 -15.03 0.83
C SER A 353 20.19 -16.13 1.07
N SER A 354 20.41 -16.53 2.33
CA SER A 354 21.28 -17.67 2.68
C SER A 354 20.62 -19.04 2.54
N ASN A 355 19.37 -19.13 2.07
CA ASN A 355 18.72 -20.42 1.89
C ASN A 355 19.34 -21.20 0.72
N ASN A 356 19.77 -22.43 0.98
CA ASN A 356 20.44 -23.29 -0.01
C ASN A 356 19.61 -23.57 -1.28
N TYR A 357 18.28 -23.39 -1.26
CA TYR A 357 17.48 -23.57 -2.47
C TYR A 357 17.79 -22.55 -3.57
N TRP A 358 18.34 -21.38 -3.23
CA TRP A 358 18.73 -20.37 -4.23
C TRP A 358 19.72 -20.94 -5.27
N GLU A 359 20.61 -21.86 -4.87
CA GLU A 359 21.51 -22.53 -5.81
C GLU A 359 20.76 -23.39 -6.84
N THR A 360 19.65 -24.01 -6.45
CA THR A 360 18.78 -24.75 -7.38
C THR A 360 17.97 -23.78 -8.23
N PHE A 361 17.41 -22.73 -7.62
CA PHE A 361 16.65 -21.70 -8.31
C PHE A 361 17.46 -21.05 -9.45
N PHE A 362 18.70 -20.63 -9.18
CA PHE A 362 19.56 -19.99 -10.17
C PHE A 362 20.13 -20.96 -11.22
N LYS A 363 19.89 -22.27 -11.14
CA LYS A 363 20.15 -23.16 -12.30
C LYS A 363 19.10 -22.99 -13.38
N ASP A 364 17.86 -22.75 -12.98
CA ASP A 364 16.73 -22.53 -13.89
C ASP A 364 16.69 -21.08 -14.38
N PHE A 365 17.07 -20.12 -13.52
CA PHE A 365 17.12 -18.68 -13.82
C PHE A 365 18.55 -18.13 -13.65
N ASN A 366 19.47 -18.64 -14.47
CA ASN A 366 20.93 -18.41 -14.32
C ASN A 366 21.41 -16.97 -14.58
N ASN A 367 20.51 -16.13 -15.05
CA ASN A 367 20.72 -14.73 -15.30
C ASN A 367 20.23 -13.86 -14.14
N LEU A 368 19.36 -14.37 -13.27
CA LEU A 368 18.87 -13.60 -12.12
C LEU A 368 19.84 -13.65 -10.94
N GLU A 369 19.83 -12.60 -10.14
CA GLU A 369 20.56 -12.51 -8.89
C GLU A 369 19.66 -11.93 -7.78
N ILE A 370 19.73 -12.53 -6.59
CA ILE A 370 19.11 -11.98 -5.38
C ILE A 370 20.09 -11.06 -4.67
N ARG A 371 19.63 -9.86 -4.30
CA ARG A 371 20.42 -8.89 -3.53
C ARG A 371 19.79 -8.66 -2.15
N ILE A 372 20.59 -8.01 -1.30
CA ILE A 372 20.38 -7.78 0.14
C ILE A 372 20.91 -8.93 1.01
N GLU A 373 22.06 -8.64 1.61
CA GLU A 373 22.67 -9.41 2.68
C GLU A 373 22.40 -8.69 4.01
N GLY A 374 21.79 -9.37 4.98
CA GLY A 374 21.53 -8.83 6.32
C GLY A 374 20.05 -8.75 6.71
N ALA A 375 19.77 -8.74 8.01
CA ALA A 375 18.39 -8.81 8.50
C ALA A 375 17.60 -7.52 8.20
N THR A 376 16.39 -7.68 7.69
CA THR A 376 15.45 -6.61 7.34
C THR A 376 14.22 -6.64 8.23
N SER A 377 13.75 -7.80 8.69
CA SER A 377 12.66 -7.87 9.67
C SER A 377 13.15 -7.47 11.07
N MET A 378 12.31 -6.74 11.78
CA MET A 378 12.55 -6.25 13.13
C MET A 378 12.35 -7.35 14.17
N ALA A 379 13.24 -7.39 15.15
CA ALA A 379 13.03 -8.21 16.33
C ALA A 379 11.99 -7.55 17.26
N VAL A 380 11.20 -8.37 17.96
CA VAL A 380 10.24 -7.87 18.96
C VAL A 380 10.93 -7.65 20.30
N GLY A 381 11.73 -8.64 20.72
CA GLY A 381 12.46 -8.62 21.99
C GLY A 381 13.92 -8.20 21.82
N LYS A 382 14.54 -7.80 22.94
CA LYS A 382 15.97 -7.48 23.00
C LYS A 382 16.83 -8.74 22.93
N SER A 383 16.35 -9.83 23.53
CA SER A 383 17.01 -11.13 23.51
C SER A 383 16.09 -12.25 23.01
N LEU A 384 16.70 -13.27 22.39
CA LEU A 384 16.04 -14.55 22.09
C LEU A 384 15.94 -15.41 23.35
N SER A 385 15.22 -16.53 23.27
CA SER A 385 15.05 -17.46 24.40
C SER A 385 16.36 -18.07 24.90
N ASP A 386 17.39 -18.11 24.06
CA ASP A 386 18.75 -18.59 24.40
C ASP A 386 19.66 -17.48 24.94
N GLY A 387 19.16 -16.24 25.09
CA GLY A 387 19.90 -15.08 25.58
C GLY A 387 20.64 -14.29 24.49
N THR A 388 20.61 -14.72 23.23
CA THR A 388 21.24 -13.99 22.12
C THR A 388 20.59 -12.63 21.94
N ILE A 389 21.39 -11.56 21.91
CA ILE A 389 20.90 -10.19 21.68
C ILE A 389 20.53 -10.01 20.22
N THR A 390 19.34 -9.50 19.95
CA THR A 390 18.78 -9.35 18.60
C THR A 390 19.30 -8.12 17.87
N HIS A 391 19.83 -7.14 18.60
CA HIS A 391 20.21 -5.83 18.07
C HIS A 391 19.10 -5.13 17.26
N GLY A 392 17.83 -5.51 17.48
CA GLY A 392 16.67 -4.90 16.84
C GLY A 392 16.23 -5.56 15.54
N THR A 393 16.96 -6.54 15.00
CA THR A 393 16.63 -7.23 13.75
C THR A 393 16.62 -8.75 13.93
N LYS A 394 15.97 -9.50 13.03
CA LYS A 394 15.85 -10.96 13.15
C LYS A 394 16.08 -11.74 11.85
N SER A 395 15.41 -11.38 10.76
CA SER A 395 15.38 -12.19 9.53
C SER A 395 15.64 -11.32 8.30
N ASN A 396 16.25 -11.89 7.28
CA ASN A 396 16.55 -11.27 6.00
C ASN A 396 15.44 -11.69 5.03
N TYR A 397 14.39 -10.89 4.86
CA TYR A 397 13.23 -11.28 4.04
C TYR A 397 12.95 -10.31 2.89
N ASP A 398 13.45 -9.08 2.96
CA ASP A 398 13.24 -8.08 1.93
C ASP A 398 14.38 -8.13 0.93
N HIS A 399 14.04 -8.29 -0.35
CA HIS A 399 15.00 -8.55 -1.41
C HIS A 399 14.73 -7.78 -2.70
N PHE A 400 15.79 -7.69 -3.51
CA PHE A 400 15.70 -7.44 -4.93
C PHE A 400 16.08 -8.71 -5.68
N LEU A 401 15.39 -9.00 -6.79
CA LEU A 401 15.71 -10.08 -7.71
C LEU A 401 15.58 -9.54 -9.14
N PHE A 402 16.69 -9.51 -9.88
CA PHE A 402 16.78 -8.94 -11.22
C PHE A 402 17.92 -9.58 -12.01
N ASP A 403 17.96 -9.34 -13.32
CA ASP A 403 19.10 -9.74 -14.15
C ASP A 403 20.11 -8.61 -14.19
N PRO A 404 21.30 -8.75 -13.60
CA PRO A 404 22.27 -7.69 -13.62
C PRO A 404 22.71 -7.38 -15.07
N LYS A 405 22.78 -8.35 -15.98
CA LYS A 405 23.34 -8.15 -17.33
C LYS A 405 22.46 -7.29 -18.22
N GLU A 406 21.15 -7.39 -18.06
CA GLU A 406 20.20 -6.47 -18.71
C GLU A 406 20.16 -5.16 -17.91
N THR A 407 19.87 -5.25 -16.60
CA THR A 407 19.73 -4.10 -15.68
C THR A 407 21.05 -3.62 -15.12
N THR A 408 21.99 -3.32 -16.02
CA THR A 408 23.36 -2.90 -15.68
C THR A 408 23.38 -1.58 -14.93
N ASN A 409 22.36 -0.75 -15.11
CA ASN A 409 22.18 0.52 -14.41
C ASN A 409 22.27 0.35 -12.89
N CYS A 410 21.84 -0.81 -12.37
CA CYS A 410 21.76 -1.10 -10.94
C CYS A 410 22.88 -2.03 -10.42
N GLN A 411 23.88 -2.40 -11.25
CA GLN A 411 24.89 -3.42 -10.93
C GLN A 411 26.00 -3.00 -9.93
N GLY A 412 26.17 -1.70 -9.65
CA GLY A 412 27.36 -1.22 -8.94
C GLY A 412 27.59 -1.90 -7.59
N ASP A 413 28.86 -2.09 -7.19
CA ASP A 413 29.19 -2.64 -5.87
C ASP A 413 28.57 -1.79 -4.76
N GLY A 414 27.80 -2.46 -3.89
CA GLY A 414 27.01 -1.79 -2.86
C GLY A 414 25.87 -0.93 -3.41
N ALA A 415 25.39 -1.17 -4.65
CA ALA A 415 24.21 -0.50 -5.17
C ALA A 415 23.01 -0.80 -4.28
N ALA A 416 22.77 -2.07 -3.93
CA ALA A 416 21.71 -2.52 -3.05
C ALA A 416 22.13 -2.51 -1.57
N LYS A 417 21.33 -1.90 -0.69
CA LYS A 417 21.61 -1.70 0.74
C LYS A 417 20.35 -1.78 1.58
N ILE A 418 20.54 -2.08 2.87
CA ILE A 418 19.52 -1.93 3.91
C ILE A 418 19.64 -0.52 4.49
N PHE A 419 18.51 0.17 4.62
CA PHE A 419 18.45 1.43 5.36
C PHE A 419 18.02 1.17 6.80
N ASN A 420 19.00 1.20 7.69
CA ASN A 420 18.80 0.88 9.09
C ASN A 420 18.36 2.12 9.89
N PHE A 421 17.05 2.32 10.07
CA PHE A 421 16.53 3.44 10.85
C PHE A 421 16.74 3.31 12.37
N ILE A 422 17.12 2.13 12.89
CA ILE A 422 17.47 1.96 14.31
C ILE A 422 18.93 2.33 14.61
N GLU A 423 19.69 2.72 13.59
CA GLU A 423 21.05 3.24 13.70
C GLU A 423 21.16 4.70 13.21
N GLY A 424 22.32 5.31 13.45
CA GLY A 424 22.65 6.64 12.91
C GLY A 424 21.69 7.76 13.35
N ASP A 425 21.34 8.61 12.39
CA ASP A 425 20.61 9.87 12.62
C ASP A 425 19.13 9.62 12.92
N PHE A 426 18.52 8.66 12.22
CA PHE A 426 17.14 8.23 12.48
C PHE A 426 17.01 7.59 13.86
N SER A 427 17.97 6.79 14.31
CA SER A 427 17.96 6.27 15.69
C SER A 427 17.89 7.40 16.71
N ARG A 428 18.68 8.48 16.53
CA ARG A 428 18.67 9.64 17.43
C ARG A 428 17.34 10.38 17.36
N LEU A 429 16.76 10.53 16.17
CA LEU A 429 15.44 11.12 15.97
C LEU A 429 14.34 10.31 16.68
N ILE A 430 14.30 9.01 16.45
CA ILE A 430 13.35 8.07 17.08
C ILE A 430 13.52 8.09 18.59
N ASN A 431 14.76 8.03 19.09
CA ASN A 431 15.04 8.06 20.51
C ASN A 431 14.64 9.39 21.17
N ARG A 432 14.74 10.50 20.42
CA ARG A 432 14.24 11.80 20.87
C ARG A 432 12.71 11.83 20.90
N ARG A 433 12.04 11.25 19.90
CA ARG A 433 10.57 11.25 19.77
C ARG A 433 9.90 10.26 20.72
N TYR A 434 10.44 9.05 20.94
CA TYR A 434 9.70 7.93 21.54
C TYR A 434 10.41 7.17 22.67
N LEU A 435 11.76 7.17 22.74
CA LEU A 435 12.48 6.36 23.73
C LEU A 435 12.24 6.90 25.15
N ILE A 436 11.57 6.11 26.00
CA ILE A 436 11.26 6.46 27.41
C ILE A 436 12.05 5.64 28.43
N ARG A 437 12.58 4.49 28.03
CA ARG A 437 13.34 3.58 28.91
C ARG A 437 14.82 3.93 29.00
N SER A 438 15.44 3.44 30.07
CA SER A 438 16.89 3.32 30.26
C SER A 438 17.33 1.86 30.09
N ASN A 439 18.64 1.60 30.19
CA ASN A 439 19.18 0.24 30.20
C ASN A 439 19.19 -0.41 31.60
N ALA A 440 18.87 0.33 32.66
CA ALA A 440 18.84 -0.18 34.03
C ALA A 440 17.55 -0.98 34.26
N MET A 441 17.68 -2.17 34.84
CA MET A 441 16.53 -3.04 35.14
C MET A 441 16.19 -3.02 36.63
N TYR A 442 14.97 -3.44 36.96
CA TYR A 442 14.50 -3.72 38.31
C TYR A 442 13.39 -4.78 38.28
N TYR A 443 13.26 -5.55 39.35
CA TYR A 443 12.13 -6.46 39.51
C TYR A 443 10.91 -5.67 40.01
N SER A 444 9.83 -5.68 39.24
CA SER A 444 8.57 -5.02 39.62
C SER A 444 7.73 -5.98 40.45
N THR A 445 7.52 -5.65 41.73
CA THR A 445 6.70 -6.48 42.63
C THR A 445 5.22 -6.49 42.24
N THR A 446 4.71 -5.40 41.68
CA THR A 446 3.30 -5.30 41.23
C THR A 446 3.03 -6.10 39.96
N ARG A 447 4.02 -6.23 39.08
CA ARG A 447 3.87 -6.92 37.80
C ARG A 447 4.52 -8.32 37.79
N GLU A 448 5.23 -8.68 38.86
CA GLU A 448 5.97 -9.92 39.05
C GLU A 448 6.92 -10.26 37.89
N LYS A 449 7.66 -9.25 37.41
CA LYS A 449 8.59 -9.40 36.28
C LYS A 449 9.68 -8.34 36.29
N ASP A 450 10.80 -8.66 35.63
CA ASP A 450 11.87 -7.71 35.37
C ASP A 450 11.43 -6.64 34.36
N MET A 451 11.76 -5.39 34.68
CA MET A 451 11.38 -4.20 33.93
C MET A 451 12.55 -3.27 33.73
N TYR A 452 12.60 -2.60 32.58
CA TYR A 452 13.49 -1.47 32.35
C TYR A 452 12.97 -0.23 33.09
N ARG A 453 13.86 0.51 33.75
CA ARG A 453 13.53 1.79 34.39
C ARG A 453 13.32 2.86 33.34
N LEU A 454 12.45 3.83 33.62
CA LEU A 454 12.40 5.07 32.85
C LEU A 454 13.75 5.80 32.89
N LYS A 455 14.14 6.44 31.79
CA LYS A 455 15.31 7.31 31.76
C LYS A 455 15.03 8.64 32.49
N ALA A 456 16.07 9.43 32.74
CA ALA A 456 15.89 10.80 33.22
C ALA A 456 15.02 11.61 32.25
N GLY A 457 13.99 12.29 32.75
CA GLY A 457 12.99 12.97 31.91
C GLY A 457 11.96 12.03 31.25
N GLY A 458 12.02 10.73 31.54
CA GLY A 458 11.18 9.71 30.89
C GLY A 458 9.70 9.85 31.27
N ARG A 459 9.38 10.28 32.50
CA ARG A 459 8.01 10.47 32.94
C ARG A 459 7.33 11.64 32.23
N GLU A 460 8.03 12.77 32.14
CA GLU A 460 7.60 13.97 31.43
C GLU A 460 7.40 13.66 29.93
N LYS A 461 8.28 12.81 29.37
CA LYS A 461 8.15 12.34 27.99
C LYS A 461 6.91 11.48 27.78
N VAL A 462 6.61 10.56 28.70
CA VAL A 462 5.37 9.75 28.68
C VAL A 462 4.13 10.64 28.75
N GLU A 463 4.09 11.59 29.68
CA GLU A 463 2.98 12.55 29.82
C GLU A 463 2.78 13.36 28.54
N SER A 464 3.87 13.83 27.91
CA SER A 464 3.82 14.53 26.63
C SER A 464 3.29 13.66 25.49
N LEU A 465 3.75 12.41 25.37
CA LEU A 465 3.29 11.49 24.32
C LEU A 465 1.80 11.18 24.46
N VAL A 466 1.35 10.86 25.67
CA VAL A 466 -0.06 10.59 25.96
C VAL A 466 -0.92 11.83 25.71
N SER A 467 -0.48 13.01 26.16
CA SER A 467 -1.23 14.26 25.94
C SER A 467 -1.36 14.59 24.45
N ASN A 468 -0.31 14.39 23.66
CA ASN A 468 -0.36 14.62 22.22
C ASN A 468 -1.29 13.64 21.51
N TYR A 469 -1.29 12.36 21.93
CA TYR A 469 -2.24 11.37 21.41
C TYR A 469 -3.69 11.72 21.77
N VAL A 470 -3.99 12.07 23.03
CA VAL A 470 -5.35 12.49 23.42
C VAL A 470 -5.81 13.68 22.59
N ARG A 471 -4.94 14.68 22.38
CA ARG A 471 -5.26 15.86 21.55
C ARG A 471 -5.56 15.49 20.09
N SER A 472 -4.95 14.45 19.54
CA SER A 472 -5.20 14.05 18.15
C SER A 472 -6.56 13.36 17.97
N ILE A 473 -7.14 12.80 19.04
CA ILE A 473 -8.42 12.07 19.00
C ILE A 473 -9.59 12.82 19.66
N GLU A 474 -9.35 13.82 20.52
CA GLU A 474 -10.39 14.44 21.37
C GLU A 474 -11.55 15.09 20.59
N ASN A 475 -11.24 15.63 19.41
CA ASN A 475 -12.19 16.33 18.54
C ASN A 475 -12.70 15.44 17.40
N LYS A 476 -12.33 14.16 17.38
CA LYS A 476 -12.80 13.22 16.36
C LYS A 476 -14.23 12.80 16.66
N MET A 477 -15.08 12.99 15.66
CA MET A 477 -16.52 12.74 15.73
C MET A 477 -16.89 11.53 14.86
N THR A 478 -18.05 10.95 15.13
CA THR A 478 -18.68 9.90 14.32
C THR A 478 -20.18 10.16 14.24
N VAL A 479 -20.89 9.45 13.38
CA VAL A 479 -22.34 9.58 13.24
C VAL A 479 -23.03 8.48 14.04
N LYS A 480 -23.92 8.88 14.96
CA LYS A 480 -24.85 7.97 15.66
C LYS A 480 -26.23 8.58 15.63
N SER A 481 -27.24 7.80 15.22
CA SER A 481 -28.64 8.24 15.15
C SER A 481 -28.82 9.55 14.37
N GLY A 482 -28.10 9.72 13.26
CA GLY A 482 -28.17 10.92 12.41
C GLY A 482 -27.51 12.18 13.00
N GLN A 483 -26.69 12.05 14.06
CA GLN A 483 -26.01 13.18 14.69
C GLN A 483 -24.50 12.92 14.82
N LEU A 484 -23.72 13.98 14.71
CA LEU A 484 -22.29 13.95 15.01
C LEU A 484 -22.09 13.91 16.53
N VAL A 485 -21.40 12.86 16.99
CA VAL A 485 -21.06 12.64 18.40
C VAL A 485 -19.59 12.28 18.54
N LYS A 486 -19.01 12.38 19.76
CA LYS A 486 -17.62 11.97 20.00
C LYS A 486 -17.42 10.51 19.60
N ARG A 487 -16.30 10.25 18.91
CA ARG A 487 -15.98 8.92 18.39
C ARG A 487 -15.35 8.01 19.42
N PHE A 488 -14.38 8.53 20.17
CA PHE A 488 -13.53 7.74 21.05
C PHE A 488 -13.93 7.87 22.52
N ASP A 489 -13.79 6.77 23.26
CA ASP A 489 -13.63 6.83 24.71
C ASP A 489 -12.17 7.20 25.00
N ILE A 490 -11.96 8.38 25.57
CA ILE A 490 -10.63 8.95 25.75
C ILE A 490 -9.78 8.13 26.73
N GLU A 491 -10.38 7.55 27.77
CA GLU A 491 -9.60 6.79 28.76
C GLU A 491 -9.25 5.39 28.24
N GLU A 492 -10.15 4.72 27.53
CA GLU A 492 -9.87 3.44 26.86
C GLU A 492 -8.76 3.61 25.82
N SER A 493 -8.92 4.57 24.89
CA SER A 493 -7.93 4.82 23.84
C SER A 493 -6.57 5.24 24.42
N LYS A 494 -6.55 6.02 25.50
CA LYS A 494 -5.32 6.42 26.20
C LYS A 494 -4.61 5.21 26.81
N GLN A 495 -5.35 4.27 27.40
CA GLN A 495 -4.79 3.06 27.98
C GLN A 495 -4.19 2.16 26.91
N GLU A 496 -4.89 1.97 25.77
CA GLU A 496 -4.37 1.18 24.65
C GLU A 496 -3.06 1.77 24.07
N PHE A 497 -3.02 3.10 23.87
CA PHE A 497 -1.80 3.78 23.45
C PHE A 497 -0.66 3.58 24.45
N TYR A 498 -0.96 3.70 25.75
CA TYR A 498 0.03 3.49 26.81
C TYR A 498 0.59 2.07 26.75
N ASP A 499 -0.26 1.04 26.67
CA ASP A 499 0.19 -0.35 26.69
C ASP A 499 1.04 -0.70 25.46
N ARG A 500 0.63 -0.22 24.28
CA ARG A 500 1.26 -0.58 23.01
C ARG A 500 2.53 0.21 22.70
N VAL A 501 2.55 1.51 22.99
CA VAL A 501 3.68 2.40 22.64
C VAL A 501 4.61 2.66 23.83
N ILE A 502 4.08 2.72 25.06
CA ILE A 502 4.84 3.08 26.26
C ILE A 502 5.28 1.84 27.04
N ASP A 503 4.34 1.05 27.56
CA ASP A 503 4.62 -0.10 28.44
C ASP A 503 5.40 -1.19 27.69
N SER A 504 5.15 -1.37 26.39
CA SER A 504 5.88 -2.32 25.54
C SER A 504 7.40 -2.12 25.58
N GLN A 505 7.87 -0.87 25.74
CA GLN A 505 9.30 -0.57 25.85
C GLN A 505 9.93 -1.12 27.15
N LEU A 506 9.14 -1.42 28.18
CA LEU A 506 9.65 -1.69 29.51
C LEU A 506 9.98 -3.16 29.77
N PHE A 507 9.77 -4.05 28.80
CA PHE A 507 10.05 -5.49 28.94
C PHE A 507 10.99 -6.00 27.86
N ASP A 508 11.80 -7.01 28.22
CA ASP A 508 12.76 -7.58 27.29
C ASP A 508 12.08 -8.20 26.05
N LYS A 509 10.97 -8.90 26.26
CA LYS A 509 10.21 -9.57 25.19
C LYS A 509 9.54 -8.63 24.19
N THR A 510 9.33 -7.37 24.54
CA THR A 510 8.62 -6.36 23.72
C THR A 510 9.47 -5.10 23.47
N TYR A 511 10.78 -5.18 23.75
CA TYR A 511 11.70 -4.05 23.80
C TYR A 511 11.68 -3.15 22.55
N TYR A 512 11.41 -3.73 21.38
CA TYR A 512 11.34 -3.03 20.10
C TYR A 512 9.93 -2.92 19.54
N SER A 513 8.90 -3.45 20.22
CA SER A 513 7.51 -3.46 19.73
C SER A 513 6.98 -2.08 19.38
N TYR A 514 7.37 -1.04 20.10
CA TYR A 514 6.96 0.34 19.78
C TYR A 514 7.41 0.81 18.38
N LEU A 515 8.50 0.27 17.82
CA LEU A 515 8.96 0.60 16.46
C LEU A 515 7.99 0.10 15.40
N LYS A 516 7.42 -1.10 15.62
CA LYS A 516 6.37 -1.68 14.79
C LYS A 516 5.12 -0.80 14.78
N GLU A 517 4.77 -0.27 15.96
CA GLU A 517 3.62 0.63 16.14
C GLU A 517 3.81 1.96 15.42
N VAL A 518 4.98 2.60 15.56
CA VAL A 518 5.20 3.96 15.05
C VAL A 518 5.84 4.03 13.66
N ILE A 519 6.55 3.00 13.20
CA ILE A 519 7.31 2.98 11.94
C ILE A 519 6.98 1.76 11.09
N SER A 520 7.49 0.58 11.42
CA SER A 520 7.29 -0.70 10.72
C SER A 520 8.01 -1.81 11.49
N ASP A 521 7.63 -3.07 11.25
CA ASP A 521 8.39 -4.24 11.65
C ASP A 521 9.37 -4.72 10.58
N HIS A 522 9.64 -3.92 9.55
CA HIS A 522 10.71 -4.14 8.59
C HIS A 522 11.60 -2.90 8.45
N LEU A 523 12.84 -3.09 8.05
CA LEU A 523 13.76 -2.07 7.57
C LEU A 523 13.61 -1.95 6.05
N PRO A 524 13.55 -0.73 5.50
CA PRO A 524 13.53 -0.55 4.05
C PRO A 524 14.86 -0.98 3.41
N ILE A 525 14.75 -1.50 2.19
CA ILE A 525 15.89 -1.78 1.32
C ILE A 525 15.88 -0.82 0.13
N TYR A 526 17.04 -0.57 -0.45
CA TYR A 526 17.13 0.29 -1.63
C TYR A 526 18.29 -0.06 -2.53
N MET A 527 18.21 0.37 -3.78
CA MET A 527 19.32 0.38 -4.72
C MET A 527 19.48 1.75 -5.40
N ASN A 528 20.71 2.07 -5.80
CA ASN A 528 20.99 3.23 -6.65
C ASN A 528 21.29 2.76 -8.06
N CYS A 529 20.57 3.28 -9.04
CA CYS A 529 20.75 2.93 -10.45
C CYS A 529 21.19 4.16 -11.25
N SER A 530 22.18 4.00 -12.13
CA SER A 530 22.55 5.02 -13.11
C SER A 530 21.35 5.38 -13.97
N ASN A 531 21.16 6.66 -14.25
CA ASN A 531 20.09 7.13 -15.13
C ASN A 531 20.63 7.81 -16.40
N GLN A 532 21.88 7.47 -16.76
CA GLN A 532 22.64 8.15 -17.80
C GLN A 532 22.64 7.44 -19.16
N TYR A 533 22.28 6.16 -19.17
CA TYR A 533 22.24 5.30 -20.34
C TYR A 533 21.12 4.27 -20.16
N ASP A 534 20.84 3.56 -21.23
CA ASP A 534 19.92 2.42 -21.28
C ASP A 534 20.51 1.39 -22.25
N ASN A 535 20.27 0.10 -22.00
CA ASN A 535 20.81 -1.01 -22.80
C ASN A 535 19.75 -1.76 -23.61
N ASP A 536 18.47 -1.42 -23.45
CA ASP A 536 17.33 -2.07 -24.12
C ASP A 536 17.30 -1.94 -25.65
#